data_AF-A0A1V4CG67-F1
#
_entry.id   AF-A0A1V4CG67-F1
#
_cell.length_a   1.000
_cell.length_b   1.000
_cell.length_c   1.000
_cell.angle_alpha   90.00
_cell.angle_beta   90.00
_cell.angle_gamma   90.00
#
_symmetry.space_group_name_H-M   'P 1'
#
loop_
_entity.id
_entity.type
_entity.pdbx_description
1 polymer ?
#
loop_
_entity_poly.entity_id
_entity_poly.type
_entity_poly.pdbx_seq_one_letter_code
_entity_poly.pdbx_strand_id
1 'polypeptide(L)'
;MVGRFEQFRLMDEARSCYIEGLYAATLILSFSVVEHSLDEESLFAIGKTSADKPKKGERKRYAIPLAEEAGTLPKDLLNRCDALREKRNALAHFRLGRDENVIVARAKKASMSPYVVLEEDAKEALALAREVFVATLRPFEV
;
A
#
# COMPACT_ATOMS: atom_id res chain seq x y z
N MET A 1 -13.29 -16.28 6.39
CA MET A 1 -12.02 -15.55 6.22
C MET A 1 -12.16 -14.21 6.91
N VAL A 2 -11.24 -13.83 7.80
CA VAL A 2 -11.31 -12.54 8.51
C VAL A 2 -10.44 -11.53 7.79
N GLY A 3 -11.10 -10.57 7.12
CA GLY A 3 -10.52 -9.24 6.91
C GLY A 3 -11.16 -8.31 7.94
N ARG A 4 -10.39 -7.37 8.50
CA ARG A 4 -10.96 -6.41 9.45
C ARG A 4 -11.95 -5.48 8.75
N PHE A 5 -12.98 -5.05 9.48
CA PHE A 5 -13.97 -4.10 8.98
C PHE A 5 -13.29 -2.86 8.37
N GLU A 6 -12.24 -2.36 9.00
CA GLU A 6 -11.47 -1.20 8.55
C GLU A 6 -10.83 -1.43 7.18
N GLN A 7 -10.24 -2.61 6.91
CA GLN A 7 -9.65 -2.91 5.60
C GLN A 7 -10.71 -2.96 4.50
N PHE A 8 -11.88 -3.55 4.80
CA PHE A 8 -13.01 -3.56 3.86
C PHE A 8 -13.53 -2.15 3.56
N ARG A 9 -13.67 -1.31 4.59
CA ARG A 9 -14.10 0.09 4.43
C ARG A 9 -13.10 0.89 3.61
N LEU A 10 -11.80 0.77 3.89
CA LEU A 10 -10.74 1.43 3.13
C LEU A 10 -10.72 0.98 1.67
N MET A 11 -10.95 -0.31 1.39
CA MET A 11 -11.02 -0.83 0.02
C MET A 11 -12.22 -0.27 -0.76
N ASP A 12 -13.39 -0.20 -0.11
CA ASP A 12 -14.62 0.36 -0.71
C ASP A 12 -14.48 1.87 -0.98
N GLU A 13 -13.88 2.59 -0.04
CA GLU A 13 -13.56 4.02 -0.20
C GLU A 13 -12.52 4.25 -1.30
N ALA A 14 -11.45 3.45 -1.36
CA ALA A 14 -10.46 3.53 -2.42
C ALA A 14 -11.11 3.32 -3.80
N ARG A 15 -12.00 2.33 -3.93
CA ARG A 15 -12.75 2.08 -5.16
C ARG A 15 -13.63 3.28 -5.54
N SER A 16 -14.35 3.84 -4.57
CA SER A 16 -15.23 4.99 -4.79
C SER A 16 -14.42 6.21 -5.23
N CYS A 17 -13.28 6.48 -4.59
CA CYS A 17 -12.36 7.53 -5.02
C CYS A 17 -11.87 7.33 -6.45
N TYR A 18 -11.58 6.09 -6.87
CA TYR A 18 -11.13 5.82 -8.24
C TYR A 18 -12.21 6.17 -9.27
N ILE A 19 -13.46 5.75 -9.02
CA ILE A 19 -14.61 6.03 -9.88
C ILE A 19 -14.84 7.55 -10.03
N GLU A 20 -14.66 8.30 -8.94
CA GLU A 20 -14.82 9.76 -8.91
C GLU A 20 -13.58 10.54 -9.42
N GLY A 21 -12.56 9.88 -9.95
CA GLY A 21 -11.35 10.54 -10.44
C GLY A 21 -10.40 11.07 -9.34
N LEU A 22 -10.62 10.68 -8.08
CA LEU A 22 -9.80 11.04 -6.93
C LEU A 22 -8.60 10.10 -6.79
N TYR A 23 -7.74 10.08 -7.81
CA TYR A 23 -6.66 9.09 -7.96
C TYR A 23 -5.58 9.16 -6.87
N ALA A 24 -5.24 10.36 -6.39
CA ALA A 24 -4.30 10.50 -5.26
C ALA A 24 -4.85 9.85 -3.98
N ALA A 25 -6.15 10.07 -3.70
CA ALA A 25 -6.83 9.48 -2.55
C ALA A 25 -6.91 7.95 -2.69
N THR A 26 -7.25 7.47 -3.90
CA THR A 26 -7.25 6.04 -4.23
C THR A 26 -5.90 5.40 -3.87
N LEU A 27 -4.80 5.98 -4.35
CA LEU A 27 -3.46 5.47 -4.11
C LEU A 27 -3.12 5.41 -2.62
N ILE A 28 -3.44 6.47 -1.87
CA ILE A 28 -3.21 6.53 -0.42
C ILE A 28 -4.02 5.46 0.30
N LEU A 29 -5.33 5.36 0.03
CA LEU A 29 -6.22 4.40 0.68
C LEU A 29 -5.86 2.95 0.34
N SER A 30 -5.57 2.67 -0.93
CA SER A 30 -5.10 1.35 -1.37
C SER A 30 -3.80 0.95 -0.67
N PHE A 31 -2.84 1.88 -0.52
CA PHE A 31 -1.62 1.59 0.22
C PHE A 31 -1.88 1.38 1.72
N SER A 32 -2.83 2.10 2.32
CA SER A 32 -3.24 1.81 3.69
C SER A 32 -3.77 0.39 3.84
N VAL A 33 -4.58 -0.12 2.91
CA VAL A 33 -5.02 -1.53 2.97
C VAL A 33 -3.84 -2.49 2.92
N VAL A 34 -2.85 -2.24 2.06
CA VAL A 34 -1.60 -3.03 2.01
C VAL A 34 -0.89 -3.00 3.36
N GLU A 35 -0.67 -1.81 3.95
CA GLU A 35 0.00 -1.66 5.25
C GLU A 35 -0.74 -2.40 6.35
N HIS A 36 -2.06 -2.23 6.45
CA HIS A 36 -2.88 -2.92 7.45
C HIS A 36 -2.81 -4.45 7.30
N SER A 37 -2.88 -4.94 6.07
CA SER A 37 -2.83 -6.38 5.76
C SER A 37 -1.48 -7.00 6.12
N LEU A 38 -0.38 -6.34 5.73
CA LEU A 38 0.96 -6.81 6.03
C LEU A 38 1.29 -6.72 7.52
N ASP A 39 0.99 -5.59 8.16
CA ASP A 39 1.32 -5.39 9.57
C ASP A 39 0.66 -6.45 10.47
N GLU A 40 -0.62 -6.73 10.23
CA GLU A 40 -1.37 -7.67 11.05
C GLU A 40 -0.87 -9.11 10.87
N GLU A 41 -0.82 -9.57 9.62
CA GLU A 41 -0.45 -10.95 9.34
C GLU A 41 1.01 -11.25 9.67
N SER A 42 1.90 -10.29 9.40
CA SER A 42 3.32 -10.48 9.68
C SER A 42 3.61 -10.48 11.18
N LEU A 43 2.91 -9.65 11.97
CA LEU A 43 2.99 -9.73 13.43
C LEU A 43 2.47 -11.06 13.96
N PHE A 44 1.32 -11.51 13.45
CA PHE A 44 0.75 -12.80 13.84
C PHE A 44 1.70 -13.96 13.53
N ALA A 45 2.27 -13.99 12.32
CA ALA A 45 3.18 -15.05 11.87
C ALA A 45 4.43 -15.21 12.75
N ILE A 46 4.92 -14.12 13.34
CA ILE A 46 6.09 -14.13 14.25
C ILE A 46 5.70 -14.12 15.74
N GLY A 47 4.41 -14.32 16.06
CA GLY A 47 3.91 -14.37 17.44
C GLY A 47 4.01 -13.04 18.20
N LYS A 48 4.04 -11.90 17.49
CA LYS A 48 4.07 -10.56 18.07
C LYS A 48 2.69 -9.89 18.00
N THR A 49 2.54 -8.84 18.79
CA THR A 49 1.30 -8.06 18.88
C THR A 49 1.51 -6.61 18.45
N SER A 50 0.43 -5.83 18.40
CA SER A 50 0.53 -4.39 18.11
C SER A 50 1.36 -3.61 19.14
N ALA A 51 1.55 -4.15 20.35
CA ALA A 51 2.40 -3.56 21.39
C ALA A 51 3.90 -3.64 21.05
N ASP A 52 4.29 -4.62 20.23
CA ASP A 52 5.68 -4.86 19.80
C ASP A 52 6.08 -3.99 18.59
N LYS A 53 5.15 -3.20 18.06
CA LYS A 53 5.43 -2.29 16.93
C LYS A 53 6.39 -1.17 17.36
N PRO A 54 7.34 -0.78 16.49
CA PRO A 54 8.22 0.36 16.73
C PRO A 54 7.43 1.65 17.02
N LYS A 55 8.07 2.58 17.74
CA LYS A 55 7.46 3.87 18.05
C LYS A 55 7.22 4.66 16.75
N LYS A 56 6.27 5.62 16.79
CA LYS A 56 5.74 6.33 15.61
C LYS A 56 6.82 6.92 14.67
N GLY A 57 8.02 7.25 15.16
CA GLY A 57 9.15 7.76 14.37
C GLY A 57 9.97 6.69 13.62
N GLU A 58 9.87 5.42 13.99
CA GLU A 58 10.65 4.30 13.43
C GLU A 58 9.85 3.49 12.39
N ARG A 59 8.56 3.83 12.19
CA ARG A 59 7.61 3.05 11.38
C ARG A 59 7.73 3.20 9.87
N LYS A 60 8.55 4.11 9.36
CA LYS A 60 8.54 4.53 7.92
C LYS A 60 8.80 3.39 6.92
N ARG A 61 9.23 2.22 7.38
CA ARG A 61 9.46 1.01 6.59
C ARG A 61 9.17 -0.24 7.42
N TYR A 62 8.12 -0.26 8.23
CA TYR A 62 7.91 -1.40 9.13
C TYR A 62 7.20 -2.57 8.45
N ALA A 63 6.07 -2.31 7.79
CA ALA A 63 5.18 -3.36 7.28
C ALA A 63 5.85 -4.32 6.27
N ILE A 64 6.57 -3.78 5.27
CA ILE A 64 7.16 -4.58 4.19
C ILE A 64 8.36 -5.40 4.67
N PRO A 65 9.37 -4.82 5.36
CA PRO A 65 10.46 -5.61 5.95
C PRO A 65 10.00 -6.62 6.99
N LEU A 66 8.96 -6.30 7.79
CA LEU A 66 8.37 -7.25 8.71
C LEU A 66 7.75 -8.43 7.95
N ALA A 67 7.04 -8.15 6.85
CA ALA A 67 6.46 -9.19 6.00
C ALA A 67 7.52 -10.04 5.30
N GLU A 68 8.67 -9.46 4.97
CA GLU A 68 9.83 -10.20 4.44
C GLU A 68 10.44 -11.12 5.52
N GLU A 69 10.65 -10.62 6.73
CA GLU A 69 11.15 -11.41 7.88
C GLU A 69 10.19 -12.57 8.22
N ALA A 70 8.88 -12.29 8.20
CA ALA A 70 7.83 -13.25 8.53
C ALA A 70 7.52 -14.23 7.39
N GLY A 71 7.99 -13.98 6.16
CA GLY A 71 7.63 -14.78 4.99
C GLY A 71 6.14 -14.69 4.62
N THR A 72 5.46 -13.59 4.97
CA THR A 72 4.00 -13.44 4.82
C THR A 72 3.55 -13.49 3.36
N LEU A 73 4.35 -12.95 2.44
CA LEU A 73 4.05 -12.93 1.01
C LEU A 73 5.29 -13.28 0.18
N PRO A 74 5.09 -13.74 -1.08
CA PRO A 74 6.18 -13.89 -2.04
C PRO A 74 6.96 -12.59 -2.26
N LYS A 75 8.26 -12.74 -2.52
CA LYS A 75 9.18 -11.60 -2.71
C LYS A 75 8.77 -10.67 -3.85
N ASP A 76 8.23 -11.21 -4.93
CA ASP A 76 7.75 -10.42 -6.07
C ASP A 76 6.59 -9.50 -5.66
N LEU A 77 5.67 -9.97 -4.81
CA LEU A 77 4.55 -9.20 -4.32
C LEU A 77 5.02 -8.12 -3.33
N LEU A 78 5.98 -8.43 -2.47
CA LEU A 78 6.62 -7.45 -1.57
C LEU A 78 7.35 -6.35 -2.34
N ASN A 79 8.06 -6.70 -3.43
CA ASN A 79 8.71 -5.72 -4.30
C ASN A 79 7.69 -4.76 -4.94
N ARG A 80 6.52 -5.28 -5.36
CA ARG A 80 5.42 -4.45 -5.89
C ARG A 80 4.83 -3.53 -4.82
N CYS A 81 4.67 -4.02 -3.58
CA CYS A 81 4.28 -3.20 -2.44
C CYS A 81 5.28 -2.07 -2.17
N ASP A 82 6.59 -2.35 -2.26
CA ASP A 82 7.61 -1.33 -2.03
C ASP A 82 7.65 -0.28 -3.14
N ALA A 83 7.48 -0.70 -4.40
CA ALA A 83 7.33 0.23 -5.52
C ALA A 83 6.11 1.15 -5.32
N LEU A 84 4.97 0.61 -4.88
CA LEU A 84 3.78 1.41 -4.56
C LEU A 84 4.03 2.37 -3.37
N ARG A 85 4.78 1.94 -2.35
CA ARG A 85 5.18 2.77 -1.20
C ARG A 85 5.94 4.02 -1.67
N GLU A 86 6.87 3.87 -2.61
CA GLU A 86 7.63 5.01 -3.13
C GLU A 86 6.76 5.97 -3.94
N LYS A 87 5.84 5.46 -4.78
CA LYS A 87 4.83 6.27 -5.47
C LYS A 87 3.95 7.05 -4.49
N ARG A 88 3.45 6.40 -3.44
CA ARG A 88 2.65 7.02 -2.36
C ARG A 88 3.44 8.08 -1.63
N ASN A 89 4.69 7.80 -1.27
CA ASN A 89 5.54 8.73 -0.53
C ASN A 89 5.84 10.00 -1.33
N ALA A 90 5.92 9.91 -2.65
CA ALA A 90 6.08 11.08 -3.51
C ALA A 90 4.85 12.01 -3.52
N LEU A 91 3.67 11.49 -3.13
CA LEU A 91 2.43 12.27 -2.96
C LEU A 91 2.23 12.74 -1.51
N ALA A 92 2.42 11.86 -0.54
CA ALA A 92 2.10 12.10 0.86
C ALA A 92 3.18 12.90 1.62
N HIS A 93 4.40 12.97 1.09
CA HIS A 93 5.50 13.71 1.69
C HIS A 93 6.05 14.72 0.70
N PHE A 94 6.41 15.89 1.22
CA PHE A 94 7.13 16.87 0.41
C PHE A 94 8.44 16.27 -0.09
N ARG A 95 8.63 16.27 -1.41
CA ARG A 95 9.87 15.85 -2.07
C ARG A 95 10.38 16.99 -2.95
N LEU A 96 11.70 17.12 -3.05
CA LEU A 96 12.31 18.08 -3.95
C LEU A 96 12.05 17.67 -5.41
N GLY A 97 11.86 18.64 -6.31
CA GLY A 97 11.49 18.39 -7.72
C GLY A 97 12.52 17.64 -8.57
N ARG A 98 13.67 17.25 -8.01
CA ARG A 98 14.67 16.37 -8.65
C ARG A 98 14.49 14.90 -8.33
N ASP A 99 13.58 14.53 -7.43
CA ASP A 99 13.29 13.13 -7.12
C ASP A 99 12.53 12.50 -8.29
N GLU A 100 13.07 11.42 -8.85
CA GLU A 100 12.51 10.74 -10.03
C GLU A 100 11.12 10.13 -9.78
N ASN A 101 10.73 9.94 -8.52
CA ASN A 101 9.44 9.36 -8.15
C ASN A 101 8.31 10.40 -8.14
N VAL A 102 8.61 11.70 -8.15
CA VAL A 102 7.55 12.73 -8.20
C VAL A 102 6.78 12.63 -9.50
N ILE A 103 5.49 12.88 -9.42
CA ILE A 103 4.57 12.61 -10.53
C ILE A 103 4.95 13.37 -11.81
N VAL A 104 5.42 14.61 -11.67
CA VAL A 104 5.85 15.44 -12.80
C VAL A 104 7.08 14.86 -13.50
N ALA A 105 8.03 14.31 -12.75
CA ALA A 105 9.21 13.67 -13.32
C ALA A 105 8.84 12.39 -14.09
N ARG A 106 7.97 11.56 -13.50
CA ARG A 106 7.48 10.32 -14.14
C ARG A 106 6.64 10.62 -15.39
N ALA A 107 5.75 11.61 -15.32
CA ALA A 107 4.95 12.07 -16.46
C ALA A 107 5.82 12.57 -17.60
N LYS A 108 6.85 13.39 -17.30
CA LYS A 108 7.81 13.85 -18.30
C LYS A 108 8.57 12.68 -18.94
N LYS A 109 9.03 11.71 -18.15
CA LYS A 109 9.75 10.52 -18.65
C LYS A 109 8.86 9.65 -19.54
N ALA A 110 7.58 9.51 -19.18
CA ALA A 110 6.61 8.73 -19.94
C ALA A 110 6.02 9.47 -21.15
N SER A 111 6.29 10.77 -21.31
CA SER A 111 5.63 11.64 -22.30
C SER A 111 4.10 11.61 -22.18
N MET A 112 3.60 11.60 -20.95
CA MET A 112 2.17 11.51 -20.63
C MET A 112 1.73 12.68 -19.75
N SER A 113 0.42 12.96 -19.74
CA SER A 113 -0.16 13.88 -18.76
C SER A 113 0.03 13.32 -17.34
N PRO A 114 0.41 14.15 -16.34
CA PRO A 114 0.49 13.72 -14.95
C PRO A 114 -0.80 13.08 -14.43
N TYR A 115 -1.95 13.50 -14.97
CA TYR A 115 -3.25 12.94 -14.60
C TYR A 115 -3.38 11.47 -15.01
N VAL A 116 -2.93 11.13 -16.23
CA VAL A 116 -2.97 9.75 -16.75
C VAL A 116 -1.98 8.87 -15.98
N VAL A 117 -0.79 9.39 -15.65
CA VAL A 117 0.16 8.65 -14.79
C VAL A 117 -0.44 8.37 -13.42
N LEU A 118 -1.13 9.35 -12.83
CA LEU A 118 -1.77 9.17 -11.53
C LEU A 118 -2.91 8.14 -11.59
N GLU A 119 -3.69 8.15 -12.66
CA GLU A 119 -4.77 7.20 -12.90
C GLU A 119 -4.27 5.77 -12.99
N GLU A 120 -3.21 5.53 -13.78
CA GLU A 120 -2.59 4.20 -13.88
C GLU A 120 -1.97 3.76 -12.55
N ASP A 121 -1.29 4.66 -11.83
CA ASP A 121 -0.79 4.35 -10.49
C ASP A 121 -1.92 3.97 -9.53
N ALA A 122 -3.06 4.68 -9.57
CA ALA A 122 -4.21 4.41 -8.72
C ALA A 122 -4.87 3.07 -9.06
N LYS A 123 -4.97 2.74 -10.34
CA LYS A 123 -5.48 1.44 -10.83
C LYS A 123 -4.59 0.29 -10.39
N GLU A 124 -3.27 0.43 -10.56
CA GLU A 124 -2.29 -0.53 -10.07
C GLU A 124 -2.37 -0.69 -8.55
N ALA A 125 -2.51 0.41 -7.82
CA ALA A 125 -2.62 0.41 -6.37
C ALA A 125 -3.85 -0.37 -5.89
N LEU A 126 -5.01 -0.14 -6.53
CA LEU A 126 -6.26 -0.81 -6.19
C LEU A 126 -6.18 -2.31 -6.47
N ALA A 127 -5.60 -2.71 -7.61
CA ALA A 127 -5.40 -4.10 -7.96
C ALA A 127 -4.44 -4.81 -6.98
N LEU A 128 -3.31 -4.18 -6.66
CA LEU A 128 -2.33 -4.71 -5.72
C LEU A 128 -2.91 -4.82 -4.30
N ALA A 129 -3.64 -3.80 -3.85
CA ALA A 129 -4.29 -3.83 -2.54
C ALA A 129 -5.27 -4.99 -2.42
N ARG A 130 -6.06 -5.27 -3.47
CA ARG A 130 -6.96 -6.43 -3.51
C ARG A 130 -6.18 -7.75 -3.47
N GLU A 131 -5.11 -7.85 -4.24
CA GLU A 131 -4.26 -9.04 -4.30
C GLU A 131 -3.62 -9.35 -2.94
N VAL A 132 -3.02 -8.35 -2.30
CA VAL A 132 -2.45 -8.44 -0.95
C VAL A 132 -3.54 -8.80 0.07
N PHE A 133 -4.68 -8.12 0.03
CA PHE A 133 -5.79 -8.38 0.94
C PHE A 133 -6.23 -9.85 0.84
N VAL A 134 -6.47 -10.36 -0.37
CA VAL A 134 -6.88 -11.77 -0.55
C VAL A 134 -5.80 -12.74 -0.08
N ALA A 135 -4.52 -12.46 -0.36
CA ALA A 135 -3.39 -13.30 0.06
C ALA A 135 -3.18 -13.33 1.58
N THR A 136 -3.70 -12.34 2.31
CA THR A 136 -3.55 -12.19 3.76
C THR A 136 -4.82 -12.57 4.53
N LEU A 137 -5.89 -13.01 3.86
CA LEU A 137 -7.10 -13.47 4.52
C LEU A 137 -6.85 -14.81 5.24
N ARG A 138 -6.99 -14.83 6.56
CA ARG A 138 -6.99 -16.08 7.36
C ARG A 138 -8.39 -16.70 7.46
N PRO A 139 -8.51 -18.04 7.56
CA PRO A 139 -9.76 -18.70 7.96
C PRO A 139 -10.29 -18.14 9.29
N PHE A 140 -11.60 -18.16 9.47
CA PHE A 140 -12.20 -17.79 10.76
C PHE A 140 -12.09 -19.03 11.67
N GLU A 141 -11.16 -19.00 12.61
CA GLU A 141 -11.10 -20.01 13.68
C GLU A 141 -12.01 -19.53 14.81
N VAL A 142 -13.09 -20.29 15.06
CA VAL A 142 -14.05 -20.09 16.16
C VAL A 142 -13.63 -20.93 17.35
#